data_AF-A0A0F9CN50-F1
#
_entry.id   AF-A0A0F9CN50-F1
#
_cell.length_a   1.000
_cell.length_b   1.000
_cell.length_c   1.000
_cell.angle_alpha   90.00
_cell.angle_beta   90.00
_cell.angle_gamma   90.00
#
_symmetry.space_group_name_H-M   'P 1'
#
loop_
_entity.id
_entity.type
_entity.pdbx_description
1 polymer ?
#
loop_
_entity_poly.entity_id
_entity_poly.type
_entity_poly.pdbx_seq_one_letter_code
_entity_poly.pdbx_strand_id
1 'polypeptide(L)'
;MTDYTPKFTKENFEKIYKELKMFKTEGRSMSSKQVVFIGDMHVGSALALSSPNPYVSDLDTEIKPSKVMRTFYDTWVKCIDAIGKKPHVMAMLGEPMDGDNFKQIGQQSWTTNFNDQIADSIKLLKMWNAKTIVMVRGSGYHDHRGATNYGETVARQLGVRRYRAWGASFSFWT
;
A
#
# COMPACT_ATOMS: atom_id res chain seq x y z
N MET A 1 -39.57 0.99 -35.10
CA MET A 1 -38.17 1.23 -34.69
C MET A 1 -37.47 1.95 -35.83
N THR A 2 -37.26 3.25 -35.72
CA THR A 2 -36.40 3.99 -36.64
C THR A 2 -35.00 4.04 -36.02
N ASP A 3 -34.05 3.37 -36.67
CA ASP A 3 -32.63 3.43 -36.31
C ASP A 3 -32.13 4.87 -36.39
N TYR A 4 -31.84 5.48 -35.24
CA TYR A 4 -31.16 6.76 -35.16
C TYR A 4 -29.67 6.51 -34.98
N THR A 5 -28.97 6.22 -36.07
CA THR A 5 -27.50 6.27 -36.09
C THR A 5 -27.10 7.68 -36.54
N PRO A 6 -26.52 8.52 -35.67
CA PRO A 6 -26.05 9.84 -36.08
C PRO A 6 -24.97 9.69 -37.15
N LYS A 7 -25.20 10.20 -38.37
CA LYS A 7 -24.16 10.24 -39.40
C LYS A 7 -23.14 11.30 -39.00
N PHE A 8 -21.94 10.86 -38.61
CA PHE A 8 -20.81 11.75 -38.39
C PHE A 8 -20.40 12.38 -39.73
N THR A 9 -20.75 13.64 -39.92
CA THR A 9 -20.30 14.44 -41.07
C THR A 9 -18.99 15.14 -40.73
N LYS A 10 -18.18 15.43 -41.75
CA LYS A 10 -16.91 16.16 -41.60
C LYS A 10 -17.09 17.52 -40.91
N GLU A 11 -18.21 18.19 -41.18
CA GLU A 11 -18.57 19.48 -40.56
C GLU A 11 -18.92 19.34 -39.07
N ASN A 12 -19.64 18.27 -38.69
CA ASN A 12 -19.92 17.98 -37.29
C ASN A 12 -18.64 17.66 -36.51
N PHE A 13 -17.68 16.96 -37.13
CA PHE A 13 -16.38 16.68 -36.53
C PHE A 13 -15.57 17.96 -36.30
N GLU A 14 -15.47 18.84 -37.31
CA GLU A 14 -14.71 20.09 -37.20
C GLU A 14 -15.31 21.05 -36.16
N LYS A 15 -16.64 21.08 -36.04
CA LYS A 15 -17.33 21.85 -35.01
C LYS A 15 -17.00 21.33 -33.60
N ILE A 16 -17.12 20.01 -33.38
CA ILE A 16 -16.76 19.37 -32.11
C ILE A 16 -15.28 19.59 -31.80
N TYR A 17 -14.41 19.48 -32.79
CA TYR A 17 -12.97 19.67 -32.63
C TYR A 17 -12.61 21.12 -32.24
N LYS A 18 -13.29 22.12 -32.81
CA LYS A 18 -13.16 23.53 -32.39
C LYS A 18 -13.68 23.77 -30.97
N GLU A 19 -14.82 23.18 -30.61
CA GLU A 19 -15.37 23.27 -29.25
C GLU A 19 -14.43 22.61 -28.22
N LEU A 20 -13.84 21.46 -28.54
CA LEU A 20 -12.83 20.79 -27.70
C LEU A 20 -11.52 21.60 -27.58
N LYS A 21 -11.07 22.28 -28.64
CA LYS A 21 -9.92 23.20 -28.56
C LYS A 21 -10.20 24.46 -27.73
N MET A 22 -11.47 24.85 -27.60
CA MET A 22 -11.89 25.97 -26.76
C MET A 22 -11.98 25.63 -25.29
N PHE A 23 -12.10 24.35 -24.93
CA PHE A 23 -11.75 23.89 -23.59
C PHE A 23 -10.23 23.96 -23.44
N LYS A 24 -9.70 25.16 -23.17
CA LYS A 24 -8.46 25.28 -22.41
C LYS A 24 -8.71 24.56 -21.10
N THR A 25 -8.32 23.29 -21.04
CA THR A 25 -8.02 22.66 -19.77
C THR A 25 -7.03 23.61 -19.11
N GLU A 26 -7.47 24.32 -18.07
CA GLU A 26 -6.53 25.03 -17.22
C GLU A 26 -5.46 23.99 -16.87
N GLY A 27 -4.23 24.26 -17.28
CA GLY A 27 -3.15 23.29 -17.19
C GLY A 27 -3.15 22.69 -15.79
N ARG A 28 -3.01 21.36 -15.69
CA ARG A 28 -2.87 20.68 -14.40
C ARG A 28 -1.88 21.48 -13.55
N SER A 29 -2.26 21.81 -12.31
CA SER A 29 -1.36 22.45 -11.35
C SER A 29 0.04 21.84 -11.46
N MET A 30 1.06 22.69 -11.65
CA MET A 30 2.47 22.29 -11.82
C MET A 30 3.02 21.46 -10.65
N SER A 31 2.27 21.33 -9.54
CA SER A 31 2.54 20.37 -8.48
C SER A 31 1.38 19.37 -8.34
N SER A 32 1.36 18.31 -9.15
CA SER A 32 0.38 17.24 -8.93
C SER A 32 0.60 16.60 -7.56
N LYS A 33 -0.42 16.64 -6.70
CA LYS A 33 -0.47 15.86 -5.47
C LYS A 33 -0.49 14.38 -5.87
N GLN A 34 0.28 13.57 -5.14
CA GLN A 34 0.37 12.14 -5.38
C GLN A 34 -0.12 11.39 -4.16
N VAL A 35 -0.96 10.40 -4.41
CA VAL A 35 -1.45 9.46 -3.41
C VAL A 35 -0.99 8.08 -3.85
N VAL A 36 -0.40 7.34 -2.92
CA VAL A 36 -0.01 5.94 -3.11
C VAL A 36 -0.95 5.08 -2.29
N PHE A 37 -1.44 4.00 -2.89
CA PHE A 37 -2.23 2.99 -2.20
C PHE A 37 -1.40 1.71 -2.16
N ILE A 38 -1.27 1.14 -0.97
CA ILE A 38 -0.54 -0.11 -0.73
C ILE A 38 -1.55 -1.13 -0.22
N GLY A 39 -1.67 -2.24 -0.94
CA GLY A 39 -2.49 -3.38 -0.54
C GLY A 39 -1.73 -4.32 0.40
N ASP A 40 -2.21 -5.55 0.53
CA ASP A 40 -1.60 -6.54 1.43
C ASP A 40 -0.11 -6.77 1.13
N MET A 41 0.71 -6.67 2.17
CA MET A 41 2.14 -6.93 2.09
C MET A 41 2.51 -8.32 2.63
N HIS A 42 1.71 -8.86 3.56
CA HIS A 42 1.93 -10.15 4.23
C HIS A 42 3.39 -10.34 4.69
N VAL A 43 4.00 -9.29 5.25
CA VAL A 43 5.38 -9.37 5.75
C VAL A 43 5.43 -10.39 6.88
N GLY A 44 6.29 -11.39 6.72
CA GLY A 44 6.31 -12.58 7.57
C GLY A 44 6.17 -13.86 6.77
N SER A 45 5.48 -13.82 5.62
CA SER A 45 5.40 -14.96 4.70
C SER A 45 6.71 -15.15 3.92
N ALA A 46 7.16 -16.39 3.79
CA ALA A 46 8.30 -16.77 2.95
C ALA A 46 8.04 -16.58 1.43
N LEU A 47 6.79 -16.29 1.07
CA LEU A 47 6.31 -16.06 -0.30
C LEU A 47 5.83 -14.63 -0.55
N ALA A 48 6.06 -13.70 0.39
CA ALA A 48 5.62 -12.31 0.26
C ALA A 48 6.79 -11.32 0.29
N LEU A 49 6.47 -10.05 0.48
CA LEU A 49 7.45 -8.97 0.56
C LEU A 49 8.27 -9.06 1.86
N SER A 50 9.55 -8.77 1.76
CA SER A 50 10.44 -8.55 2.90
C SER A 50 11.47 -7.49 2.57
N SER A 51 12.11 -6.94 3.59
CA SER A 51 13.36 -6.21 3.42
C SER A 51 14.49 -7.16 2.93
N PRO A 52 15.61 -6.63 2.41
CA PRO A 52 16.69 -7.48 1.89
C PRO A 52 17.39 -8.27 2.99
N ASN A 53 17.30 -7.80 4.24
CA ASN A 53 17.89 -8.42 5.43
C ASN A 53 16.82 -8.51 6.54
N PRO A 54 15.84 -9.43 6.43
CA PRO A 54 14.85 -9.65 7.47
C PRO A 54 15.55 -10.28 8.68
N TYR A 55 15.17 -9.83 9.87
CA TYR A 55 15.79 -10.24 11.13
C TYR A 55 14.81 -11.07 11.94
N VAL A 56 15.28 -12.18 12.51
CA VAL A 56 14.51 -13.04 13.41
C VAL A 56 15.11 -12.90 14.80
N SER A 57 14.39 -12.20 15.68
CA SER A 57 14.91 -11.87 17.03
C SER A 57 15.08 -13.09 17.91
N ASP A 58 14.22 -14.10 17.80
CA ASP A 58 14.27 -15.33 18.60
C ASP A 58 15.54 -16.16 18.34
N LEU A 59 16.14 -16.02 17.16
CA LEU A 59 17.35 -16.73 16.74
C LEU A 59 18.57 -15.82 16.64
N ASP A 60 18.41 -14.53 16.94
CA ASP A 60 19.44 -13.50 16.83
C ASP A 60 20.14 -13.51 15.45
N THR A 61 19.37 -13.61 14.37
CA THR A 61 19.92 -13.87 13.04
C THR A 61 19.18 -13.17 11.91
N GLU A 62 19.91 -12.85 10.85
CA GLU A 62 19.32 -12.43 9.57
C GLU A 62 19.06 -13.66 8.70
N ILE A 63 17.87 -13.71 8.12
CA ILE A 63 17.56 -14.75 7.14
C ILE A 63 17.99 -14.30 5.75
N LYS A 64 18.44 -15.23 4.93
CA LYS A 64 18.64 -14.98 3.51
C LYS A 64 17.28 -15.04 2.79
N PRO A 65 16.77 -13.95 2.18
CA PRO A 65 15.47 -13.98 1.52
C PRO A 65 15.41 -15.01 0.39
N SER A 66 14.22 -15.53 0.10
CA SER A 66 14.01 -16.41 -1.05
C SER A 66 14.12 -15.63 -2.38
N LYS A 67 14.14 -16.33 -3.51
CA LYS A 67 14.10 -15.68 -4.84
C LYS A 67 12.80 -14.88 -5.03
N VAL A 68 11.69 -15.38 -4.48
CA VAL A 68 10.38 -14.74 -4.53
C VAL A 68 10.40 -13.44 -3.73
N MET A 69 10.88 -13.48 -2.48
CA MET A 69 10.98 -12.30 -1.61
C MET A 69 11.84 -11.20 -2.26
N ARG A 70 13.00 -11.56 -2.82
CA ARG A 70 13.86 -10.62 -3.57
C ARG A 70 13.15 -10.01 -4.77
N THR A 71 12.38 -10.80 -5.51
CA THR A 71 11.64 -10.32 -6.68
C THR A 71 10.56 -9.30 -6.28
N PHE A 72 9.86 -9.54 -5.17
CA PHE A 72 8.91 -8.58 -4.61
C PHE A 72 9.61 -7.31 -4.13
N TYR A 73 10.73 -7.43 -3.43
CA TYR A 73 11.51 -6.27 -3.00
C TYR A 73 12.04 -5.44 -4.18
N ASP A 74 12.57 -6.08 -5.22
CA ASP A 74 13.03 -5.37 -6.43
C ASP A 74 11.88 -4.65 -7.12
N THR A 75 10.70 -5.26 -7.17
CA THR A 75 9.48 -4.63 -7.72
C THR A 75 9.04 -3.46 -6.85
N TRP A 76 9.10 -3.60 -5.52
CA TRP A 76 8.79 -2.54 -4.57
C TRP A 76 9.67 -1.30 -4.77
N VAL A 77 10.99 -1.50 -4.87
CA VAL A 77 11.96 -0.42 -5.14
C VAL A 77 11.68 0.24 -6.49
N LYS A 78 11.44 -0.55 -7.55
CA LYS A 78 11.08 -0.01 -8.88
C LYS A 78 9.80 0.83 -8.84
N CYS A 79 8.81 0.45 -8.05
CA CYS A 79 7.60 1.25 -7.87
C CYS A 79 7.91 2.60 -7.21
N ILE A 80 8.76 2.62 -6.17
CA ILE A 80 9.19 3.86 -5.51
C ILE A 80 9.93 4.77 -6.51
N ASP A 81 10.88 4.21 -7.25
CA ASP A 81 11.69 4.94 -8.23
C ASP A 81 10.83 5.51 -9.38
N ALA A 82 9.85 4.74 -9.86
CA ALA A 82 8.95 5.16 -10.93
C ALA A 82 8.07 6.36 -10.55
N ILE A 83 7.74 6.53 -9.27
CA ILE A 83 7.01 7.72 -8.81
C ILE A 83 7.90 8.96 -8.87
N GLY A 84 9.20 8.81 -8.61
CA GLY A 84 10.23 9.84 -8.78
C GLY A 84 10.09 11.06 -7.86
N LYS A 85 9.09 11.10 -6.96
CA LYS A 85 8.90 12.16 -5.98
C LYS A 85 8.19 11.65 -4.73
N LYS A 86 8.38 12.40 -3.63
CA LYS A 86 7.76 12.14 -2.33
C LYS A 86 6.21 12.15 -2.43
N PRO A 87 5.51 11.04 -2.12
CA PRO A 87 4.05 11.03 -2.07
C PRO A 87 3.53 12.04 -1.03
N HIS A 88 2.38 12.65 -1.32
CA HIS A 88 1.69 13.48 -0.34
C HIS A 88 0.99 12.60 0.68
N VAL A 89 0.29 11.57 0.20
CA VAL A 89 -0.41 10.60 1.05
C VAL A 89 0.02 9.20 0.63
N MET A 90 0.27 8.34 1.61
CA MET A 90 0.35 6.89 1.42
C MET A 90 -0.76 6.25 2.26
N ALA A 91 -1.62 5.46 1.64
CA ALA A 91 -2.67 4.72 2.30
C ALA A 91 -2.35 3.22 2.27
N MET A 92 -2.10 2.64 3.43
CA MET A 92 -2.05 1.19 3.62
C MET A 92 -3.48 0.68 3.81
N LEU A 93 -4.00 0.02 2.78
CA LEU A 93 -5.38 -0.46 2.70
C LEU A 93 -5.54 -1.96 2.99
N GLY A 94 -4.46 -2.60 3.39
CA GLY A 94 -4.40 -4.04 3.65
C GLY A 94 -3.56 -4.37 4.86
N GLU A 95 -3.09 -5.60 4.89
CA GLU A 95 -2.34 -6.16 6.01
C GLU A 95 -0.84 -5.95 5.80
N PRO A 96 -0.18 -5.17 6.69
CA PRO A 96 1.25 -4.98 6.58
C PRO A 96 2.01 -6.27 6.89
N MET A 97 1.40 -7.22 7.60
CA MET A 97 2.02 -8.41 8.17
C MET A 97 1.22 -9.68 7.88
N ASP A 98 1.86 -10.83 8.05
CA ASP A 98 1.26 -12.15 7.83
C ASP A 98 0.70 -12.79 9.11
N GLY A 99 1.08 -12.29 10.28
CA GLY A 99 0.71 -12.88 11.57
C GLY A 99 1.38 -14.24 11.83
N ASP A 100 0.85 -15.00 12.78
CA ASP A 100 1.41 -16.31 13.17
C ASP A 100 1.01 -17.46 12.23
N ASN A 101 0.13 -17.17 11.26
CA ASN A 101 -0.36 -18.11 10.27
C ASN A 101 -0.75 -19.48 10.87
N PHE A 102 -1.52 -19.45 11.97
CA PHE A 102 -1.82 -20.61 12.79
C PHE A 102 -2.44 -21.81 12.03
N LYS A 103 -3.18 -21.57 10.94
CA LYS A 103 -3.77 -22.65 10.12
C LYS A 103 -2.72 -23.49 9.39
N GLN A 104 -1.53 -22.93 9.15
CA GLN A 104 -0.42 -23.60 8.48
C GLN A 104 0.75 -23.87 9.43
N ILE A 105 0.54 -23.71 10.75
CA ILE A 105 1.55 -23.97 11.79
C ILE A 105 2.86 -23.18 11.51
N GLY A 106 2.75 -22.00 10.90
CA GLY A 106 3.90 -21.15 10.57
C GLY A 106 4.85 -21.68 9.49
N GLN A 107 4.58 -22.83 8.84
CA GLN A 107 5.53 -23.45 7.89
C GLN A 107 5.79 -22.61 6.63
N GLN A 108 4.90 -21.67 6.32
CA GLN A 108 5.04 -20.76 5.17
C GLN A 108 5.54 -19.37 5.58
N SER A 109 5.95 -19.19 6.83
CA SER A 109 6.38 -17.91 7.37
C SER A 109 7.87 -17.97 7.71
N TRP A 110 8.60 -16.92 7.38
CA TRP A 110 10.00 -16.78 7.74
C TRP A 110 10.20 -16.36 9.20
N THR A 111 9.13 -15.84 9.81
CA THR A 111 8.99 -15.67 11.25
C THR A 111 7.52 -15.75 11.63
N THR A 112 7.21 -16.29 12.81
CA THR A 112 5.87 -16.20 13.42
C THR A 112 5.81 -15.12 14.51
N ASN A 113 6.94 -14.45 14.76
CA ASN A 113 7.05 -13.38 15.72
C ASN A 113 6.52 -12.07 15.12
N PHE A 114 5.39 -11.60 15.66
CA PHE A 114 4.75 -10.38 15.21
C PHE A 114 5.69 -9.16 15.27
N ASN A 115 6.58 -9.06 16.26
CA ASN A 115 7.45 -7.90 16.39
C ASN A 115 8.49 -7.83 15.26
N ASP A 116 8.99 -8.97 14.80
CA ASP A 116 9.90 -9.06 13.66
C ASP A 116 9.18 -8.62 12.37
N GLN A 117 7.94 -9.09 12.18
CA GLN A 117 7.08 -8.70 11.06
C GLN A 117 6.75 -7.19 11.09
N ILE A 118 6.43 -6.64 12.28
CA ILE A 118 6.19 -5.20 12.48
C ILE A 118 7.43 -4.42 12.07
N ALA A 119 8.59 -4.79 12.62
CA ALA A 119 9.84 -4.09 12.39
C ALA A 119 10.19 -4.05 10.91
N ASP A 120 10.04 -5.19 10.22
CA ASP A 120 10.35 -5.29 8.79
C ASP A 120 9.33 -4.53 7.92
N SER A 121 8.04 -4.59 8.26
CA SER A 121 6.98 -3.81 7.60
C SER A 121 7.24 -2.30 7.69
N ILE A 122 7.69 -1.83 8.86
CA ILE A 122 8.00 -0.42 9.08
C ILE A 122 9.19 0.02 8.23
N LYS A 123 10.23 -0.81 8.11
CA LYS A 123 11.37 -0.51 7.22
C LYS A 123 10.86 -0.25 5.80
N LEU A 124 10.04 -1.17 5.27
CA LEU A 124 9.49 -1.11 3.92
C LEU A 124 8.58 0.12 3.71
N LEU A 125 7.64 0.36 4.63
CA LEU A 125 6.69 1.47 4.53
C LEU A 125 7.40 2.84 4.64
N LYS A 126 8.47 2.95 5.44
CA LYS A 126 9.26 4.18 5.55
C LYS A 126 10.02 4.53 4.27
N MET A 127 10.30 3.56 3.39
CA MET A 127 10.98 3.81 2.11
C MET A 127 10.20 4.76 1.20
N TRP A 128 8.86 4.71 1.25
CA TRP A 128 8.01 5.63 0.49
C TRP A 128 8.17 7.09 0.92
N ASN A 129 8.62 7.33 2.16
CA ASN A 129 8.80 8.65 2.73
C ASN A 129 7.55 9.51 2.48
N ALA A 130 6.33 9.04 2.71
CA ALA A 130 5.15 9.87 2.46
C ALA A 130 5.08 11.04 3.46
N LYS A 131 4.47 12.17 3.08
CA LYS A 131 4.22 13.27 4.04
C LYS A 131 3.19 12.86 5.09
N THR A 132 2.19 12.12 4.65
CA THR A 132 1.03 11.72 5.44
C THR A 132 0.79 10.23 5.21
N ILE A 133 0.58 9.46 6.28
CA ILE A 133 0.32 8.02 6.22
C ILE A 133 -1.08 7.74 6.75
N VAL A 134 -1.89 7.00 5.99
CA VAL A 134 -3.21 6.53 6.38
C VAL A 134 -3.14 5.02 6.48
N MET A 135 -3.73 4.45 7.53
CA MET A 135 -3.80 2.99 7.69
C MET A 135 -5.23 2.58 8.00
N VAL A 136 -5.71 1.59 7.26
CA VAL A 136 -6.96 0.90 7.55
C VAL A 136 -6.63 -0.33 8.39
N ARG A 137 -7.50 -0.65 9.35
CA ARG A 137 -7.33 -1.86 10.17
C ARG A 137 -7.53 -3.09 9.27
N GLY A 138 -6.56 -4.00 9.27
CA GLY A 138 -6.64 -5.27 8.55
C GLY A 138 -7.54 -6.29 9.24
N SER A 139 -7.53 -7.52 8.76
CA SER A 139 -8.48 -8.55 9.19
C SER A 139 -8.18 -9.09 10.59
N GLY A 140 -9.17 -9.79 11.16
CA GLY A 140 -9.00 -10.54 12.41
C GLY A 140 -7.90 -11.62 12.33
N TYR A 141 -7.58 -12.12 11.14
CA TYR A 141 -6.75 -13.31 10.98
C TYR A 141 -5.24 -12.99 11.02
N HIS A 142 -4.79 -11.95 10.31
CA HIS A 142 -3.38 -11.60 10.25
C HIS A 142 -2.98 -10.52 11.28
N ASP A 143 -3.89 -9.60 11.62
CA ASP A 143 -3.56 -8.44 12.47
C ASP A 143 -3.89 -8.64 13.96
N HIS A 144 -4.49 -9.75 14.38
CA HIS A 144 -4.94 -9.91 15.77
C HIS A 144 -4.44 -11.20 16.41
N ARG A 145 -4.03 -11.08 17.68
CA ARG A 145 -3.85 -12.22 18.58
C ARG A 145 -4.43 -11.87 19.94
N GLY A 146 -5.46 -12.61 20.35
CA GLY A 146 -6.23 -12.30 21.54
C GLY A 146 -6.85 -10.90 21.46
N ALA A 147 -6.59 -10.05 22.46
CA ALA A 147 -7.08 -8.68 22.51
C ALA A 147 -6.16 -7.65 21.81
N THR A 148 -5.02 -8.08 21.27
CA THR A 148 -4.02 -7.20 20.66
C THR A 148 -4.24 -7.10 19.16
N ASN A 149 -4.28 -5.88 18.64
CA ASN A 149 -4.21 -5.59 17.20
C ASN A 149 -2.80 -5.08 16.84
N TYR A 150 -2.05 -5.86 16.08
CA TYR A 150 -0.68 -5.56 15.70
C TYR A 150 -0.62 -4.55 14.54
N GLY A 151 -1.64 -4.47 13.67
CA GLY A 151 -1.76 -3.39 12.68
C GLY A 151 -1.82 -1.99 13.32
N GLU A 152 -2.52 -1.84 14.46
CA GLU A 152 -2.51 -0.62 15.27
C GLU A 152 -1.12 -0.34 15.86
N THR A 153 -0.32 -1.38 16.11
CA THR A 153 1.06 -1.22 16.60
C THR A 153 1.98 -0.73 15.49
N VAL A 154 1.87 -1.27 14.27
CA VAL A 154 2.55 -0.73 13.07
C VAL A 154 2.19 0.74 12.89
N ALA A 155 0.89 1.06 12.94
CA ALA A 155 0.39 2.42 12.86
C ALA A 155 1.05 3.31 13.91
N ARG A 156 0.99 2.96 15.20
CA ARG A 156 1.62 3.75 16.28
C ARG A 156 3.11 3.98 16.06
N GLN A 157 3.86 2.97 15.62
CA GLN A 157 5.30 3.07 15.39
C GLN A 157 5.67 3.88 14.14
N LEU A 158 4.78 3.94 13.14
CA LEU A 158 4.86 4.89 12.03
C LEU A 158 4.45 6.31 12.44
N GLY A 159 4.12 6.51 13.72
CA GLY A 159 3.61 7.77 14.22
C GLY A 159 2.21 8.04 13.68
N VAL A 160 1.35 7.01 13.57
CA VAL A 160 -0.04 7.10 13.11
C VAL A 160 -1.03 7.17 14.31
N ARG A 161 -1.92 8.16 14.33
CA ARG A 161 -2.89 8.58 15.32
C ARG A 161 -4.19 7.91 14.95
N ARG A 162 -4.84 7.44 15.99
CA ARG A 162 -6.15 6.84 15.90
C ARG A 162 -7.16 7.93 15.56
N TYR A 163 -7.97 7.66 14.56
CA TYR A 163 -9.19 8.42 14.31
C TYR A 163 -10.39 7.47 14.46
N ARG A 164 -11.56 8.02 14.77
CA ARG A 164 -12.80 7.26 14.88
C ARG A 164 -13.91 8.14 14.33
N ALA A 165 -14.36 7.86 13.12
CA ALA A 165 -15.62 8.41 12.62
C ALA A 165 -16.78 7.57 13.17
N TRP A 166 -17.90 8.21 13.46
CA TRP A 166 -19.12 7.53 13.91
C TRP A 166 -19.54 6.44 12.91
N GLY A 167 -19.55 5.18 13.37
CA GLY A 167 -19.99 4.02 12.58
C GLY A 167 -18.89 3.19 11.88
N ALA A 168 -17.65 3.69 11.78
CA ALA A 168 -16.54 2.94 11.17
C ALA A 168 -15.17 3.36 11.75
N SER A 169 -14.30 2.38 12.02
CA SER A 169 -12.97 2.63 12.58
C SER A 169 -11.96 2.87 11.45
N PHE A 170 -11.50 4.11 11.30
CA PHE A 170 -10.50 4.52 10.30
C PHE A 170 -9.35 5.27 10.99
N SER A 171 -8.09 5.02 10.64
CA SER A 171 -6.96 5.83 11.16
C SER A 171 -6.46 6.80 10.08
N PHE A 172 -6.58 8.11 10.32
CA PHE A 172 -6.26 9.19 9.35
C PHE A 172 -5.09 10.07 9.82
N TRP A 173 -4.47 10.78 8.87
CA TRP A 173 -3.56 11.92 9.10
C TRP A 173 -3.72 13.05 8.10
N THR A 174 -3.30 14.24 8.54
CA THR A 174 -2.94 15.43 7.74
C THR A 174 -1.46 15.70 7.92
#